data_AF-A0A9E3GJN4-F1
#
_entry.id   AF-A0A9E3GJN4-F1
#
_cell.length_a   1.000
_cell.length_b   1.000
_cell.length_c   1.000
_cell.angle_alpha   90.00
_cell.angle_beta   90.00
_cell.angle_gamma   90.00
#
_symmetry.space_group_name_H-M   'P 1'
#
loop_
_entity.id
_entity.type
_entity.pdbx_description
1 polymer ?
#
loop_
_entity_poly.entity_id
_entity_poly.type
_entity_poly.pdbx_seq_one_letter_code
_entity_poly.pdbx_strand_id
1 'polypeptide(L)' 'MAKLDQPRLANATPEYNQQQMDQIIRTLEQMVLQLNNTFTQDVQDANEAEAWYFIRV' A
#
# COMPACT_ATOMS: atom_id res chain seq x y z
N MET A 1 2.42 -6.29 9.75
CA MET A 1 1.37 -6.28 8.71
C MET A 1 0.46 -5.10 8.96
N ALA A 2 0.90 -3.93 8.49
CA ALA A 2 0.00 -2.80 8.36
C ALA A 2 -1.21 -3.25 7.52
N LYS A 3 -2.43 -3.19 8.09
CA LYS A 3 -3.65 -3.39 7.31
C LYS A 3 -3.73 -2.22 6.33
N LEU A 4 -3.29 -2.46 5.09
CA LEU A 4 -3.41 -1.50 4.01
C LEU A 4 -4.90 -1.27 3.77
N ASP A 5 -5.42 -0.11 4.18
CA ASP A 5 -6.78 0.30 3.86
C ASP A 5 -6.81 0.62 2.36
N GLN A 6 -7.13 -0.40 1.56
CA GLN A 6 -7.05 -0.30 0.11
C GLN A 6 -8.38 0.25 -0.42
N PRO A 7 -8.40 1.47 -1.00
CA PRO A 7 -9.62 1.99 -1.59
C PRO A 7 -10.08 1.04 -2.70
N ARG A 8 -11.32 0.58 -2.66
CA ARG A 8 -11.84 -0.30 -3.72
C ARG A 8 -11.81 0.45 -5.04
N LEU A 9 -11.18 -0.16 -6.05
CA LEU A 9 -11.25 0.34 -7.42
C LEU A 9 -12.72 0.37 -7.86
N ALA A 10 -13.07 1.38 -8.66
CA ALA A 10 -14.39 1.47 -9.26
C ALA A 10 -14.67 0.23 -10.12
N ASN A 11 -15.95 -0.18 -10.20
CA ASN A 11 -16.34 -1.29 -11.06
C ASN A 11 -15.99 -0.99 -12.51
N ALA A 12 -15.54 -2.01 -13.23
CA ALA A 12 -15.17 -1.85 -14.62
C ALA A 12 -16.37 -1.42 -15.46
N THR A 13 -16.19 -0.39 -16.28
CA THR A 13 -17.20 0.05 -17.26
C THR A 13 -16.79 -0.41 -18.66
N PRO A 14 -17.75 -0.63 -19.59
CA PRO A 14 -17.45 -1.01 -20.97
C PRO A 14 -16.59 0.03 -21.71
N GLU A 15 -16.82 1.31 -21.42
CA GLU A 15 -16.06 2.44 -21.92
C GLU A 15 -15.76 3.39 -20.75
N TYR A 16 -14.58 3.99 -20.75
CA TYR A 16 -14.18 4.98 -19.76
C TYR A 16 -14.16 6.36 -20.40
N ASN A 17 -14.78 7.34 -19.74
CA ASN A 17 -14.54 8.73 -20.07
C ASN A 17 -13.22 9.23 -19.43
N GLN A 18 -12.72 10.38 -19.89
CA GLN A 18 -11.45 10.93 -19.40
C GLN A 18 -11.42 11.10 -17.87
N GLN A 19 -12.49 11.60 -17.27
CA GLN A 19 -12.56 11.83 -15.82
C GLN A 19 -12.50 10.51 -15.03
N GLN A 20 -13.16 9.45 -15.53
CA GLN A 20 -13.11 8.12 -14.94
C GLN A 20 -11.70 7.52 -15.05
N MET A 21 -11.04 7.69 -16.19
CA MET A 21 -9.66 7.25 -16.39
C MET A 21 -8.70 7.97 -15.42
N ASP A 22 -8.81 9.29 -15.31
CA ASP A 22 -7.99 10.10 -14.40
C ASP A 22 -8.17 9.66 -12.94
N GLN A 23 -9.40 9.34 -12.53
CA GLN A 23 -9.68 8.84 -11.19
C GLN A 23 -9.02 7.48 -10.93
N ILE A 24 -9.03 6.58 -11.91
CA ILE A 24 -8.36 5.27 -11.80
C ILE A 24 -6.86 5.46 -11.66
N ILE A 25 -6.25 6.29 -12.52
CA ILE A 25 -4.81 6.56 -12.48
C ILE A 25 -4.40 7.11 -11.12
N ARG A 26 -5.11 8.13 -10.61
CA ARG A 26 -4.84 8.71 -9.28
C ARG A 26 -4.98 7.69 -8.16
N THR A 27 -5.97 6.80 -8.25
CA THR A 27 -6.17 5.76 -7.24
C THR A 27 -5.00 4.76 -7.25
N LEU A 28 -4.51 4.38 -8.44
CA LEU A 28 -3.35 3.51 -8.58
C LEU A 28 -2.07 4.17 -8.05
N GLU A 29 -1.85 5.46 -8.31
CA GLU A 29 -0.72 6.22 -7.78
C GLU A 29 -0.70 6.23 -6.24
N GLN A 30 -1.86 6.46 -5.62
CA GLN A 30 -1.99 6.42 -4.16
C GLN A 30 -1.69 5.02 -3.60
N MET A 31 -2.19 3.97 -4.24
CA MET A 31 -1.90 2.59 -3.82
C MET A 31 -0.40 2.26 -3.92
N VAL A 32 0.25 2.64 -5.01
CA VAL A 32 1.70 2.41 -5.20
C VAL A 32 2.51 3.16 -4.14
N LEU A 33 2.16 4.42 -3.86
CA LEU A 33 2.82 5.20 -2.80
C LEU A 33 2.61 4.56 -1.43
N GLN A 34 1.40 4.12 -1.11
CA GLN A 34 1.10 3.48 0.16
C GLN A 34 1.91 2.19 0.30
N LEU A 35 1.93 1.34 -0.73
CA LEU A 35 2.70 0.09 -0.75
C LEU A 35 4.21 0.32 -0.55
N ASN A 36 4.78 1.30 -1.25
CA ASN A 36 6.20 1.63 -1.12
C ASN A 36 6.56 2.06 0.31
N ASN A 37 5.71 2.87 0.94
CA ASN A 37 5.95 3.33 2.32
C ASN A 37 5.69 2.22 3.36
N THR A 38 4.66 1.39 3.17
CA THR A 38 4.40 0.27 4.10
C THR A 38 5.45 -0.82 4.02
N PHE A 39 6.03 -1.08 2.84
CA PHE A 39 7.04 -2.11 2.68
C PHE A 39 8.30 -1.80 3.50
N THR A 40 8.78 -0.55 3.45
CA THR A 40 9.93 -0.13 4.26
C THR A 40 9.63 -0.23 5.75
N GLN A 41 8.42 0.12 6.17
CA GLN A 41 8.03 0.05 7.59
C GLN A 41 7.95 -1.40 8.09
N ASP A 42 7.29 -2.31 7.37
CA ASP A 42 7.18 -3.73 7.78
C ASP A 42 8.58 -4.40 7.86
N VAL A 43 9.53 -4.05 7.00
CA VAL A 43 10.92 -4.55 7.06
C VAL A 43 11.66 -4.00 8.28
N GLN A 44 11.49 -2.71 8.60
CA GLN A 44 12.08 -2.13 9.81
C GLN A 44 11.50 -2.75 11.07
N ASP A 45 10.18 -2.88 11.17
CA ASP A 45 9.50 -3.50 12.30
C ASP A 45 9.97 -4.95 12.52
N ALA A 46 10.20 -5.72 11.45
CA ALA A 46 10.73 -7.08 11.53
C ALA A 46 12.18 -7.12 12.04
N ASN A 47 13.05 -6.24 11.53
CA ASN A 47 14.45 -6.15 11.98
C ASN A 47 14.55 -5.68 13.43
N GLU A 48 13.72 -4.73 13.84
CA GLU A 48 13.65 -4.29 15.24
C GLU A 48 13.19 -5.45 16.13
N ALA A 49 12.13 -6.17 15.75
CA ALA A 49 11.65 -7.32 16.51
C ALA A 49 12.72 -8.41 16.68
N GLU A 50 13.50 -8.72 15.63
CA GLU A 50 14.64 -9.62 15.73
C GLU A 50 15.72 -9.09 16.68
N ALA A 51 16.11 -7.81 16.55
CA ALA A 51 17.09 -7.20 17.44
C ALA A 51 16.64 -7.24 18.92
N TRP A 52 15.37 -6.97 19.19
CA TRP A 52 14.79 -7.06 20.54
C TRP A 52 14.81 -8.49 21.09
N TYR A 53 14.67 -9.52 20.25
CA TYR A 53 14.76 -10.92 20.66
C TYR A 53 16.20 -11.29 21.06
N PHE A 54 17.20 -10.92 20.24
CA PHE A 54 18.61 -11.25 20.52
C PHE A 54 19.21 -10.47 21.69
N ILE A 55 18.68 -9.30 22.05
CA ILE A 55 19.12 -8.55 23.25
C ILE A 55 18.60 -9.21 24.55
N ARG A 56 17.50 -9.98 24.48
CA ARG A 56 16.78 -10.50 25.66
C ARG A 56 17.05 -11.98 25.97
N VAL A 57 17.83 -12.68 25.14
CA VAL A 57 18.32 -14.06 25.33
C VAL A 57 19.80 -14.03 25.69
#